data_AF-A0AA88YPA0-F1
#
_entry.id   AF-A0AA88YPA0-F1
#
_cell.length_a   1.000
_cell.length_b   1.000
_cell.length_c   1.000
_cell.angle_alpha   90.00
_cell.angle_beta   90.00
_cell.angle_gamma   90.00
#
_symmetry.space_group_name_H-M   'P 1'
#
loop_
_entity.id
_entity.type
_entity.pdbx_description
1 polymer ?
#
loop_
_entity_poly.entity_id
_entity_poly.type
_entity_poly.pdbx_seq_one_letter_code
_entity_poly.pdbx_strand_id
1 'polypeptide(L)' 'MAYSHTIMYLHLVKNGVYINQIFSNDGFADSSTKTVNLELQANDEVWIRNGGGQDSQLHIGDYNCFSGMLVRES' A
#
# COMPACT_ATOMS: atom_id res chain seq x y z
N MET A 1 -11.54 18.31 18.72
CA MET A 1 -11.37 16.86 18.50
C MET A 1 -9.93 16.66 18.10
N ALA A 2 -9.16 15.87 18.85
CA ALA A 2 -7.79 15.54 18.45
C ALA A 2 -7.87 14.44 17.39
N TYR A 3 -7.49 14.76 16.14
CA TYR A 3 -7.27 13.72 15.14
C TYR A 3 -6.03 12.94 15.58
N SER A 4 -6.18 11.63 15.77
CA SER A 4 -5.05 10.74 16.04
C SER A 4 -4.09 10.84 14.85
N HIS A 5 -2.89 11.39 15.07
CA HIS A 5 -1.83 11.34 14.08
C HIS A 5 -1.50 9.88 13.81
N THR A 6 -1.91 9.38 12.65
CA THR A 6 -1.73 7.97 12.29
C THR A 6 -0.73 7.90 11.15
N ILE A 7 0.53 7.66 11.49
CA ILE A 7 1.55 7.44 10.48
C ILE A 7 1.27 6.10 9.81
N MET A 8 1.09 6.12 8.49
CA MET A 8 0.83 4.92 7.71
C MET A 8 2.07 4.56 6.90
N TYR A 9 2.57 3.35 7.11
CA TYR A 9 3.78 2.83 6.47
C TYR A 9 3.51 1.45 5.88
N LEU A 10 3.22 1.41 4.58
CA LEU A 10 2.88 0.18 3.87
C LEU A 10 3.91 -0.13 2.79
N HIS A 11 4.08 -1.40 2.52
CA HIS A 11 4.93 -1.94 1.46
C HIS A 11 4.09 -2.63 0.41
N LEU A 12 4.34 -2.31 -0.86
CA LEU A 12 3.98 -3.17 -1.96
C LEU A 12 5.02 -4.28 -2.08
N VAL A 13 4.55 -5.52 -2.14
CA VAL A 13 5.38 -6.72 -2.08
C VAL A 13 5.08 -7.61 -3.27
N LYS A 14 6.12 -8.20 -3.86
CA LYS A 14 6.03 -9.27 -4.85
C LYS A 14 6.79 -10.50 -4.32
N ASN A 15 6.14 -11.64 -4.15
CA ASN A 15 6.74 -12.88 -3.66
C ASN A 15 7.59 -12.69 -2.38
N GLY A 16 7.13 -11.85 -1.45
CA GLY A 16 7.82 -11.54 -0.19
C GLY A 16 8.90 -10.44 -0.29
N VAL A 17 9.32 -10.08 -1.52
CA VAL A 17 10.29 -9.03 -1.80
C VAL A 17 9.63 -7.66 -1.83
N TYR A 18 10.24 -6.71 -1.12
CA TYR A 18 9.81 -5.32 -1.11
C TYR A 18 10.03 -4.67 -2.48
N ILE A 19 8.97 -4.08 -3.03
CA ILE A 19 8.98 -3.39 -4.32
C ILE A 19 8.94 -1.87 -4.14
N ASN A 20 8.03 -1.38 -3.28
CA ASN A 20 7.84 0.05 -3.08
C ASN A 20 7.18 0.37 -1.73
N GLN A 21 7.32 1.62 -1.29
CA GLN A 21 6.74 2.14 -0.05
C GLN A 21 5.58 3.08 -0.38
N ILE A 22 4.48 2.88 0.36
CA ILE A 22 3.32 3.76 0.42
C ILE A 22 3.33 4.40 1.81
N PHE A 23 3.35 5.73 1.86
CA PHE A 23 3.55 6.47 3.11
C PHE A 23 2.59 7.64 3.22
N SER A 24 2.00 7.81 4.41
CA SER A 24 1.21 8.98 4.81
C SER A 24 1.59 9.41 6.22
N ASN A 25 1.59 10.72 6.47
CA ASN A 25 1.97 11.33 7.75
C ASN A 25 1.28 12.70 7.93
N ASP A 26 0.02 12.83 7.55
CA ASP A 26 -0.72 14.09 7.64
C ASP A 26 -1.88 13.99 8.66
N GLY A 27 -1.85 14.84 9.68
CA GLY A 27 -2.84 14.86 10.76
C GLY A 27 -4.25 15.34 10.38
N PHE A 28 -4.54 15.65 9.10
CA PHE A 28 -5.83 16.17 8.65
C PHE A 28 -6.54 15.35 7.57
N ALA A 29 -5.80 14.74 6.64
CA ALA A 29 -6.37 13.97 5.52
C ALA A 29 -5.32 12.99 4.96
N ASP A 30 -5.06 11.90 5.69
CA ASP A 30 -4.13 10.86 5.27
C ASP A 30 -4.62 10.14 4.00
N SER A 31 -4.18 10.62 2.84
CA SER A 31 -4.35 9.92 1.56
C SER A 31 -2.99 9.77 0.89
N SER A 32 -2.61 8.52 0.64
CA SER A 32 -1.39 8.17 -0.09
C SER A 32 -1.77 7.25 -1.23
N THR A 33 -1.41 7.64 -2.46
CA THR A 33 -1.65 6.83 -3.66
C THR A 33 -0.33 6.49 -4.31
N LYS A 34 -0.18 5.22 -4.71
CA LYS A 34 0.95 4.73 -5.49
C LYS A 34 0.46 3.79 -6.58
N THR A 35 1.11 3.89 -7.74
CA THR A 35 0.87 3.04 -8.92
C THR A 35 2.21 2.53 -9.41
N VAL A 36 2.29 1.26 -9.77
CA VAL A 36 3.49 0.66 -10.37
C VAL A 36 3.09 -0.24 -11.55
N ASN A 37 4.00 -0.37 -12.51
CA ASN A 37 3.92 -1.43 -13.52
C ASN A 37 4.90 -2.53 -13.13
N LEU A 38 4.43 -3.78 -13.10
CA LEU A 38 5.24 -4.94 -12.72
C LEU A 38 5.22 -5.96 -13.85
N GLU A 39 6.38 -6.56 -14.11
CA GLU A 39 6.46 -7.80 -14.87
C GLU A 39 6.17 -8.97 -13.91
N LEU A 40 5.19 -9.79 -14.28
CA LEU A 40 4.73 -10.93 -13.50
C LEU A 40 4.84 -12.20 -14.34
N GLN A 41 5.34 -13.25 -13.71
CA GLN A 41 5.29 -14.61 -14.21
C GLN A 41 4.08 -15.33 -13.61
N ALA A 42 3.70 -16.46 -14.21
CA ALA A 42 2.65 -17.30 -13.64
C ALA A 42 2.99 -17.68 -12.20
N ASN A 43 2.00 -17.53 -11.30
CA ASN A 43 2.10 -17.75 -9.84
C ASN A 43 2.89 -16.70 -9.05
N ASP A 44 3.28 -15.58 -9.65
CA ASP A 44 3.74 -14.42 -8.86
C ASP A 44 2.57 -13.84 -8.04
N GLU A 45 2.82 -13.56 -6.77
CA GLU A 45 1.86 -12.97 -5.84
C GLU A 45 2.26 -11.55 -5.50
N VAL A 46 1.27 -10.64 -5.50
CA VAL A 46 1.46 -9.23 -5.16
C VAL A 46 0.46 -8.82 -4.08
N TRP A 47 0.96 -8.19 -3.01
CA TRP A 47 0.11 -7.74 -1.91
C TRP A 47 0.68 -6.51 -1.21
N ILE A 48 -0.16 -5.89 -0.38
CA ILE A 48 0.23 -4.82 0.53
C ILE A 48 0.49 -5.42 1.92
N ARG A 49 1.58 -5.04 2.57
CA ARG A 49 1.85 -5.37 3.98
C ARG A 49 2.21 -4.11 4.78
N ASN A 50 2.01 -4.15 6.09
CA ASN A 50 2.61 -3.16 6.99
C ASN A 50 4.14 -3.24 6.87
N GLY A 51 4.78 -2.09 6.65
CA GLY A 51 6.22 -2.00 6.42
C GLY A 51 7.08 -2.03 7.67
N GLY A 52 6.46 -2.02 8.86
CA GLY A 52 7.11 -2.11 10.17
C GLY A 52 7.38 -0.75 10.81
N GLY A 53 7.30 -0.70 12.14
CA GLY A 53 7.63 0.47 12.96
C GLY A 53 6.47 1.07 13.78
N GLN A 54 5.23 0.85 13.34
CA GLN A 54 3.98 1.26 14.03
C GLN A 54 2.83 0.33 13.57
N ASP A 55 1.75 0.26 14.35
CA ASP A 55 0.46 -0.24 13.87
C ASP A 55 -0.07 0.72 12.80
N SER A 56 0.29 0.49 11.54
CA SER A 56 -0.29 1.22 10.42
C SER A 56 -1.78 0.92 10.40
N GLN A 57 -2.59 1.89 10.81
CA GLN A 57 -4.04 1.74 10.74
C GLN A 57 -4.49 2.24 9.38
N LEU A 58 -4.92 1.30 8.53
CA LEU A 58 -5.79 1.66 7.43
C LEU A 58 -7.05 2.28 8.04
N HIS A 59 -7.61 3.29 7.40
CA HIS A 59 -8.82 3.93 7.90
C HIS A 59 -9.95 2.89 8.02
N ILE A 60 -10.32 2.55 9.26
CA ILE A 60 -11.32 1.52 9.54
C ILE A 60 -12.68 2.10 9.17
N GLY A 61 -13.25 1.64 8.06
CA GLY A 61 -14.61 1.98 7.65
C GLY A 61 -14.78 2.70 6.32
N ASP A 62 -13.72 3.25 5.68
CA ASP A 62 -13.85 3.86 4.34
C ASP A 62 -12.51 4.17 3.61
N TYR A 63 -12.57 4.18 2.26
CA TYR A 63 -11.64 4.70 1.21
C TYR A 63 -10.24 4.07 0.98
N ASN A 64 -9.99 2.81 1.34
CA ASN A 64 -8.76 2.13 0.89
C ASN A 64 -9.01 1.33 -0.40
N CYS A 65 -8.21 1.55 -1.44
CA CYS A 65 -8.30 0.79 -2.69
C CYS A 65 -6.98 0.11 -3.04
N PHE A 66 -7.06 -1.16 -3.41
CA PHE A 66 -5.97 -1.90 -4.05
C PHE A 66 -6.54 -2.61 -5.28
N SER A 67 -5.98 -2.30 -6.45
CA SER A 67 -6.48 -2.79 -7.74
C SER A 67 -5.32 -3.04 -8.69
N GLY A 68 -5.52 -3.94 -9.65
CA GLY A 68 -4.57 -4.21 -10.71
C GLY A 68 -5.27 -4.68 -11.97
N MET A 69 -4.57 -4.59 -13.09
CA MET A 69 -5.03 -5.06 -14.41
C MET A 69 -3.83 -5.53 -15.22
N LEU A 70 -4.02 -6.59 -16.01
CA LEU A 70 -3.06 -7.00 -17.02
C LEU A 70 -2.99 -5.93 -18.12
N VAL A 71 -1.83 -5.29 -18.28
CA VAL A 71 -1.64 -4.24 -19.30
C VAL A 71 -1.33 -4.85 -20.66
N ARG A 72 -0.47 -5.88 -20.70
CA ARG A 72 -0.12 -6.66 -21.90
C ARG A 72 0.47 -8.00 -21.50
N GLU A 73 0.34 -8.99 -22.37
CA GLU A 73 1.13 -10.22 -22.33
C GLU A 73 2.47 -10.00 -23.03
N SER A 74 3.50 -10.72 -22.62
CA SER A 74 4.86 -10.68 -23.16
C SER A 74 5.34 -12.07 -23.53
#